data_AF-A0A1M7ETG5-F1
#
_entry.id   AF-A0A1M7ETG5-F1
#
_cell.length_a   1.000
_cell.length_b   1.000
_cell.length_c   1.000
_cell.angle_alpha   90.00
_cell.angle_beta   90.00
_cell.angle_gamma   90.00
#
_symmetry.space_group_name_H-M   'P 1'
#
loop_
_entity.id
_entity.type
_entity.pdbx_description
1 polymer ?
#
loop_
_entity_poly.entity_id
_entity_poly.type
_entity_poly.pdbx_seq_one_letter_code
_entity_poly.pdbx_strand_id
1 'polypeptide(L)'
;MALNSSGKISINDICGEKKITQLTNISLTSLSTTNINAASSSKPNGVAPHSISEFYNYNHTASSGGGSSGGGTVNTGVIWNNTGRTISATYMAIKANGTNIAYITLPTLANGDSFKFSTSYTNLIFYNGTFVMDLYTPTVGLNTSNYFYMTAGSNSTNGYFSNMGSSLRATVTSSGPQYTIIIYIK
;
A
#
# COMPACT_ATOMS: atom_id res chain seq x y z
N MET A 1 15.98 14.79 0.93
CA MET A 1 15.59 14.62 2.34
C MET A 1 14.92 15.92 2.73
N ALA A 2 13.71 15.88 3.30
CA ALA A 2 12.94 17.11 3.53
C ALA A 2 13.74 18.19 4.28
N LEU A 3 13.52 19.47 3.93
CA LEU A 3 14.09 20.60 4.66
C LEU A 3 13.54 20.66 6.08
N ASN A 4 14.32 21.26 6.98
CA ASN A 4 13.93 21.43 8.38
C ASN A 4 12.53 22.07 8.49
N SER A 5 11.81 21.70 9.53
CA SER A 5 10.46 22.19 9.81
C SER A 5 10.43 23.54 10.53
N SER A 6 11.57 23.93 11.10
CA SER A 6 11.78 25.15 11.90
C SER A 6 13.27 25.50 11.97
N GLY A 7 13.59 26.68 12.51
CA GLY A 7 14.97 27.16 12.60
C GLY A 7 15.46 27.81 11.31
N LYS A 8 16.76 28.12 11.24
CA LYS A 8 17.34 28.78 10.05
C LYS A 8 17.49 27.76 8.91
N ILE A 9 16.92 28.08 7.76
CA ILE A 9 17.19 27.41 6.47
C ILE A 9 17.78 28.43 5.50
N SER A 10 18.75 28.02 4.69
CA SER A 10 19.47 28.86 3.74
C SER A 10 19.07 28.55 2.29
N ILE A 11 19.42 29.44 1.37
CA ILE A 11 19.25 29.19 -0.07
C ILE A 11 20.02 27.94 -0.51
N ASN A 12 21.20 27.69 0.07
CA ASN A 12 21.98 26.48 -0.23
C ASN A 12 21.26 25.20 0.20
N ASP A 13 20.55 25.21 1.32
CA ASP A 13 19.77 24.04 1.76
C ASP A 13 18.64 23.76 0.75
N ILE A 14 17.93 24.79 0.30
CA ILE A 14 16.86 24.67 -0.70
C ILE A 14 17.40 24.14 -2.03
N CYS A 15 18.57 24.64 -2.47
CA CYS A 15 19.22 24.17 -3.70
C CYS A 15 19.67 22.72 -3.58
N GLY A 16 20.24 22.35 -2.42
CA GLY A 16 20.61 20.98 -2.10
C GLY A 16 19.42 20.05 -2.17
N GLU A 17 18.29 20.43 -1.56
CA GLU A 17 17.08 19.61 -1.61
C GLU A 17 16.52 19.49 -3.03
N LYS A 18 16.52 20.58 -3.81
CA LYS A 18 16.10 20.58 -5.22
C LYS A 18 17.10 19.96 -6.19
N LYS A 19 18.25 19.46 -5.71
CA LYS A 19 19.35 18.93 -6.53
C LYS A 19 19.82 19.92 -7.62
N ILE A 20 19.80 21.21 -7.32
CA ILE A 20 20.27 22.26 -8.24
C ILE A 20 21.80 22.29 -8.17
N THR A 21 22.46 22.04 -9.30
CA THR A 21 23.93 21.96 -9.39
C THR A 21 24.60 23.26 -9.84
N GLN A 22 23.85 24.20 -10.42
CA GLN A 22 24.34 25.53 -10.79
C GLN A 22 23.80 26.58 -9.81
N LEU A 23 24.67 27.10 -8.94
CA LEU A 23 24.31 28.02 -7.85
C LEU A 23 24.36 29.52 -8.23
N THR A 24 24.66 29.85 -9.49
CA THR A 24 24.74 31.24 -9.96
C THR A 24 23.36 31.79 -10.32
N ASN A 25 23.03 33.01 -9.86
CA ASN A 25 21.78 33.73 -10.14
C ASN A 25 20.49 33.07 -9.63
N ILE A 26 20.54 32.44 -8.46
CA ILE A 26 19.35 31.84 -7.82
C ILE A 26 18.53 32.91 -7.11
N SER A 27 17.24 33.00 -7.46
CA SER A 27 16.24 33.85 -6.80
C SER A 27 15.16 33.01 -6.13
N LEU A 28 14.54 33.54 -5.06
CA LEU A 28 13.41 32.87 -4.40
C LEU A 28 12.24 32.66 -5.35
N THR A 29 11.98 33.63 -6.24
CA THR A 29 10.98 33.49 -7.30
C THR A 29 11.20 32.25 -8.14
N SER A 30 12.43 32.01 -8.61
CA SER A 30 12.75 30.83 -9.41
C SER A 30 12.61 29.54 -8.61
N LEU A 31 13.11 29.54 -7.36
CA LEU A 31 13.01 28.37 -6.48
C LEU A 31 11.57 27.98 -6.14
N SER A 32 10.68 28.97 -5.96
CA SER A 32 9.28 28.78 -5.53
C SER A 32 8.34 28.38 -6.67
N THR A 33 8.75 28.56 -7.93
CA THR A 33 7.86 28.38 -9.10
C THR A 33 8.38 27.36 -10.10
N THR A 34 9.69 27.11 -10.16
CA THR A 34 10.31 26.23 -11.16
C THR A 34 10.69 24.88 -10.56
N ASN A 35 10.45 23.79 -11.30
CA ASN A 35 10.77 22.43 -10.89
C ASN A 35 10.29 22.16 -9.44
N ILE A 36 9.04 22.50 -9.16
CA ILE A 36 8.41 22.19 -7.89
C ILE A 36 7.86 20.78 -7.99
N ASN A 37 8.33 19.92 -7.11
CA ASN A 37 7.68 18.64 -6.89
C ASN A 37 6.24 18.85 -6.39
N ALA A 38 5.28 18.61 -7.29
CA ALA A 38 3.85 18.78 -7.03
C ALA A 38 3.33 17.83 -5.94
N ALA A 39 4.02 16.72 -5.70
CA ALA A 39 3.69 15.72 -4.69
C ALA A 39 4.14 16.10 -3.27
N SER A 40 4.99 17.12 -3.12
CA SER A 40 5.33 17.65 -1.79
C SER A 40 4.11 18.37 -1.20
N SER A 41 3.59 17.88 -0.08
CA SER A 41 2.50 18.52 0.66
C SER A 41 2.88 19.92 1.16
N SER A 42 4.16 20.14 1.44
CA SER A 42 4.76 21.43 1.84
C SER A 42 5.45 22.12 0.67
N LYS A 43 4.86 22.09 -0.53
CA LYS A 43 5.38 22.86 -1.66
C LYS A 43 5.14 24.36 -1.44
N PRO A 44 6.06 25.23 -1.90
CA PRO A 44 5.84 26.67 -1.87
C PRO A 44 4.55 27.04 -2.61
N ASN A 45 3.85 28.05 -2.12
CA ASN A 45 2.53 28.46 -2.62
C ASN A 45 2.61 29.21 -3.97
N GLY A 46 3.81 29.66 -4.38
CA GLY A 46 4.04 30.39 -5.63
C GLY A 46 3.50 31.82 -5.64
N VAL A 47 3.09 32.39 -4.50
CA VAL A 47 2.51 33.74 -4.40
C VAL A 47 3.59 34.74 -3.97
N ALA A 48 3.72 35.84 -4.71
CA ALA A 48 4.64 36.92 -4.33
C ALA A 48 4.08 37.78 -3.17
N PRO A 49 4.93 38.36 -2.31
CA PRO A 49 6.39 38.26 -2.29
C PRO A 49 6.88 36.90 -1.78
N HIS A 50 7.85 36.30 -2.49
CA HIS A 50 8.41 35.01 -2.12
C HIS A 50 9.30 35.12 -0.89
N SER A 51 9.22 34.12 -0.03
CA SER A 51 10.00 34.06 1.21
C SER A 51 10.62 32.67 1.42
N ILE A 52 11.76 32.63 2.12
CA ILE A 52 12.42 31.37 2.50
C ILE A 52 11.48 30.47 3.32
N SER A 53 10.58 31.05 4.11
CA SER A 53 9.60 30.31 4.92
C SER A 53 8.64 29.44 4.11
N GLU A 54 8.49 29.67 2.81
CA GLU A 54 7.67 28.81 1.93
C GLU A 54 8.25 27.40 1.76
N PHE A 55 9.52 27.20 2.11
CA PHE A 55 10.25 25.94 1.90
C PHE A 55 10.40 25.09 3.16
N TYR A 56 9.87 25.52 4.31
CA TYR A 56 9.88 24.66 5.50
C TYR A 56 9.16 23.34 5.20
N ASN A 57 9.76 22.21 5.60
CA ASN A 57 9.28 20.85 5.30
C ASN A 57 9.25 20.47 3.81
N TYR A 58 9.73 21.32 2.90
CA TYR A 58 9.72 20.98 1.48
C TYR A 58 10.57 19.73 1.21
N ASN A 59 10.00 18.78 0.48
CA ASN A 59 10.66 17.54 0.08
C ASN A 59 10.61 17.40 -1.44
N HIS A 60 11.73 17.66 -2.10
CA HIS A 60 11.84 17.56 -3.55
C HIS A 60 11.82 16.11 -4.06
N THR A 61 12.04 15.14 -3.17
CA THR A 61 11.90 13.71 -3.47
C THR A 61 10.55 13.13 -3.07
N ALA A 62 9.59 13.95 -2.63
CA ALA A 62 8.25 13.50 -2.30
C ALA A 62 7.62 12.77 -3.50
N SER A 63 7.18 11.54 -3.32
CA SER A 63 6.39 10.85 -4.35
C SER A 63 4.91 11.15 -4.10
N SER A 64 4.10 11.26 -5.15
CA SER A 64 2.64 11.42 -5.04
C SER A 64 1.95 10.18 -4.47
N GLY A 65 2.71 9.17 -4.05
CA GLY A 65 2.30 8.17 -3.06
C GLY A 65 2.25 8.77 -1.66
N GLY A 66 1.27 9.66 -1.42
CA GLY A 66 0.90 10.11 -0.10
C GLY A 66 0.36 8.94 0.74
N GLY A 67 1.24 8.34 1.53
CA GLY A 67 0.90 7.47 2.64
C GLY A 67 1.81 7.84 3.82
N SER A 68 1.30 8.72 4.67
CA SER A 68 1.86 9.30 5.89
C SER A 68 3.04 8.58 6.57
N SER A 69 4.08 9.36 6.87
CA SER A 69 4.95 9.13 8.02
C SER A 69 4.17 9.42 9.32
N GLY A 70 3.40 8.41 9.73
CA GLY A 70 2.71 8.28 11.00
C GLY A 70 2.30 6.81 11.05
N GLY A 71 2.52 6.11 12.15
CA GLY A 71 2.33 4.66 12.26
C GLY A 71 0.91 4.21 11.93
N GLY A 72 0.58 4.13 10.64
CA GLY A 72 -0.51 3.33 10.12
C GLY A 72 0.00 1.92 10.14
N THR A 73 -0.44 1.13 11.11
CA THR A 73 -0.21 -0.31 11.12
C THR A 73 -0.54 -0.84 9.73
N VAL A 74 0.45 -1.34 9.01
CA VAL A 74 0.22 -2.12 7.80
C VAL A 74 -0.79 -3.18 8.20
N ASN A 75 -1.95 -3.22 7.54
CA ASN A 75 -2.93 -4.24 7.85
C ASN A 75 -2.25 -5.58 7.58
N THR A 76 -1.95 -6.29 8.67
CA THR A 76 -1.30 -7.59 8.60
C THR A 76 -2.39 -8.57 8.26
N GLY A 77 -2.22 -9.29 7.16
CA GLY A 77 -3.11 -10.38 6.82
C GLY A 77 -2.61 -11.68 7.44
N VAL A 78 -3.55 -12.60 7.71
CA VAL A 78 -3.21 -13.96 8.14
C VAL A 78 -4.03 -14.94 7.31
N ILE A 79 -3.37 -15.95 6.76
CA ILE A 79 -4.05 -17.11 6.16
C ILE A 79 -3.92 -18.28 7.11
N TRP A 80 -5.03 -18.95 7.35
CA TRP A 80 -5.12 -20.20 8.09
C TRP A 80 -5.50 -21.31 7.13
N ASN A 81 -4.67 -22.35 7.07
CA ASN A 81 -5.03 -23.58 6.39
C ASN A 81 -5.89 -24.43 7.33
N ASN A 82 -7.20 -24.37 7.15
CA ASN A 82 -8.15 -25.19 7.89
C ASN A 82 -8.73 -26.31 7.01
N THR A 83 -7.98 -26.69 5.96
CA THR A 83 -8.29 -27.86 5.14
C THR A 83 -7.66 -29.10 5.76
N GLY A 84 -8.14 -30.29 5.39
CA GLY A 84 -7.51 -31.55 5.80
C GLY A 84 -6.18 -31.87 5.11
N ARG A 85 -5.56 -30.93 4.38
CA ARG A 85 -4.41 -31.19 3.48
C ARG A 85 -3.37 -30.07 3.57
N THR A 86 -2.15 -30.37 3.15
CA THR A 86 -1.12 -29.34 2.94
C THR A 86 -1.44 -28.52 1.69
N ILE A 87 -1.33 -27.19 1.79
CA ILE A 87 -1.59 -26.25 0.68
C ILE A 87 -0.33 -25.49 0.29
N SER A 88 -0.20 -25.19 -1.00
CA SER A 88 0.84 -24.28 -1.53
C SER A 88 0.43 -23.70 -2.87
N ALA A 89 1.02 -22.57 -3.24
CA ALA A 89 0.87 -21.94 -4.55
C ALA A 89 2.16 -21.21 -4.91
N THR A 90 2.44 -21.03 -6.21
CA THR A 90 3.64 -20.29 -6.66
C THR A 90 3.62 -18.86 -6.12
N TYR A 91 2.48 -18.19 -6.29
CA TYR A 91 2.23 -16.85 -5.78
C TYR A 91 0.78 -16.72 -5.34
N MET A 92 0.56 -15.83 -4.39
CA MET A 92 -0.74 -15.33 -3.99
C MET A 92 -0.80 -13.83 -4.27
N ALA A 93 -1.85 -13.40 -4.94
CA ALA A 93 -2.25 -12.00 -5.00
C ALA A 93 -3.56 -11.78 -4.25
N ILE A 94 -3.64 -10.69 -3.50
CA ILE A 94 -4.90 -10.20 -2.93
C ILE A 94 -5.18 -8.85 -3.53
N LYS A 95 -6.39 -8.69 -4.05
CA LYS A 95 -6.90 -7.43 -4.59
C LYS A 95 -8.04 -6.93 -3.74
N ALA A 96 -8.07 -5.63 -3.48
CA ALA A 96 -9.21 -4.92 -2.93
C ALA A 96 -9.73 -3.95 -3.99
N ASN A 97 -11.01 -4.06 -4.36
CA ASN A 97 -11.65 -3.24 -5.39
C ASN A 97 -10.83 -3.15 -6.70
N GLY A 98 -10.22 -4.28 -7.10
CA GLY A 98 -9.39 -4.38 -8.30
C GLY A 98 -7.92 -3.99 -8.13
N THR A 99 -7.52 -3.37 -7.01
CA THR A 99 -6.13 -2.97 -6.75
C THR A 99 -5.38 -4.06 -6.00
N ASN A 100 -4.18 -4.45 -6.46
CA ASN A 100 -3.32 -5.40 -5.76
C ASN A 100 -2.84 -4.78 -4.42
N ILE A 101 -3.20 -5.42 -3.31
CA ILE A 101 -2.80 -5.04 -1.95
C ILE A 101 -1.83 -6.03 -1.30
N ALA A 102 -1.66 -7.22 -1.89
CA ALA A 102 -0.59 -8.15 -1.56
C ALA A 102 -0.21 -8.95 -2.80
N TYR A 103 1.08 -9.22 -2.96
CA TYR A 103 1.62 -10.13 -3.99
C TYR A 103 2.85 -10.83 -3.42
N ILE A 104 2.71 -12.09 -3.02
CA ILE A 104 3.73 -12.81 -2.26
C ILE A 104 3.80 -14.27 -2.68
N THR A 105 4.95 -14.92 -2.49
CA THR A 105 5.05 -16.38 -2.56
C THR A 105 4.28 -16.97 -1.37
N LEU A 106 3.37 -17.92 -1.63
CA LEU A 106 2.66 -18.62 -0.56
C LEU A 106 3.53 -19.81 -0.13
N PRO A 107 4.10 -19.80 1.10
CA PRO A 107 4.82 -20.97 1.58
C PRO A 107 3.89 -22.18 1.67
N THR A 108 4.47 -23.37 1.73
CA THR A 108 3.73 -24.58 2.05
C THR A 108 3.15 -24.47 3.46
N LEU A 109 1.84 -24.69 3.60
CA LEU A 109 1.13 -24.67 4.88
C LEU A 109 0.52 -26.03 5.14
N ALA A 110 0.92 -26.72 6.21
CA ALA A 110 0.27 -27.95 6.63
C ALA A 110 -1.13 -27.66 7.20
N ASN A 111 -1.92 -28.70 7.45
CA ASN A 111 -3.21 -28.55 8.12
C ASN A 111 -3.00 -27.92 9.51
N GLY A 112 -3.72 -26.83 9.79
CA GLY A 112 -3.63 -26.07 11.03
C GLY A 112 -2.61 -24.93 11.02
N ASP A 113 -1.72 -24.88 10.01
CA ASP A 113 -0.72 -23.82 9.91
C ASP A 113 -1.32 -22.48 9.53
N SER A 114 -0.60 -21.42 9.90
CA SER A 114 -0.92 -20.06 9.48
C SER A 114 0.28 -19.33 8.89
N PHE A 115 0.00 -18.38 8.00
CA PHE A 115 0.98 -17.51 7.41
C PHE A 115 0.56 -16.06 7.52
N LYS A 116 1.45 -15.23 8.08
CA LYS A 116 1.27 -13.79 8.21
C LYS A 116 1.91 -13.09 7.02
N PHE A 117 1.22 -12.09 6.48
CA PHE A 117 1.73 -11.28 5.38
C PHE A 117 1.41 -9.81 5.59
N SER A 118 2.26 -8.96 5.01
CA SER A 118 2.02 -7.52 4.98
C SER A 118 1.18 -7.16 3.75
N THR A 119 0.32 -6.16 3.90
CA THR A 119 -0.39 -5.56 2.77
C THR A 119 0.17 -4.18 2.47
N SER A 120 0.08 -3.71 1.23
CA SER A 120 0.30 -2.29 0.91
C SER A 120 -0.88 -1.41 1.34
N TYR A 121 -1.87 -1.99 2.03
CA TYR A 121 -3.10 -1.35 2.47
C TYR A 121 -2.98 -0.85 3.92
N THR A 122 -3.22 0.46 4.11
CA THR A 122 -3.30 1.09 5.43
C THR A 122 -4.76 1.34 5.82
N ASN A 123 -5.03 1.30 7.12
CA ASN A 123 -6.35 1.40 7.73
C ASN A 123 -7.22 2.56 7.17
N LEU A 124 -8.55 2.35 7.10
CA LEU A 124 -9.63 3.33 6.82
C LEU A 124 -9.91 3.77 5.36
N ILE A 125 -9.34 3.17 4.32
CA ILE A 125 -9.60 3.66 2.93
C ILE A 125 -10.83 2.99 2.27
N PHE A 126 -11.25 1.80 2.70
CA PHE A 126 -12.48 1.16 2.21
C PHE A 126 -13.46 0.88 3.36
N TYR A 127 -14.63 1.51 3.31
CA TYR A 127 -15.76 1.20 4.21
C TYR A 127 -16.51 -0.06 3.74
N ASN A 128 -16.36 -0.45 2.48
CA ASN A 128 -16.90 -1.65 1.88
C ASN A 128 -16.06 -1.99 0.64
N GLY A 129 -16.03 -3.26 0.24
CA GLY A 129 -15.29 -3.63 -0.95
C GLY A 129 -15.42 -5.09 -1.36
N THR A 130 -15.03 -5.33 -2.60
CA THR A 130 -14.83 -6.66 -3.16
C THR A 130 -13.37 -7.02 -3.02
N PHE A 131 -13.11 -8.16 -2.40
CA PHE A 131 -11.77 -8.71 -2.24
C PHE A 131 -11.64 -9.96 -3.08
N VAL A 132 -10.52 -10.08 -3.77
CA VAL A 132 -10.20 -11.20 -4.65
C VAL A 132 -8.88 -11.79 -4.21
N MET A 133 -8.84 -13.09 -3.99
CA MET A 133 -7.62 -13.86 -3.79
C MET A 133 -7.35 -14.68 -5.05
N ASP A 134 -6.20 -14.46 -5.67
CA ASP A 134 -5.68 -15.25 -6.78
C ASP A 134 -4.51 -16.11 -6.28
N LEU A 135 -4.63 -17.44 -6.41
CA LEU A 135 -3.54 -18.38 -6.20
C LEU A 135 -3.03 -18.86 -7.55
N TYR A 136 -1.81 -18.44 -7.91
CA TYR A 136 -1.21 -18.77 -9.20
C TYR A 136 -0.70 -20.21 -9.21
N THR A 137 -0.95 -20.90 -10.32
CA THR A 137 -0.63 -22.31 -10.48
C THR A 137 0.90 -22.57 -10.54
N PRO A 138 1.36 -23.79 -10.22
CA PRO A 138 0.59 -24.89 -9.63
C PRO A 138 0.07 -24.59 -8.22
N THR A 139 -1.16 -25.01 -7.95
CA THR A 139 -1.77 -24.99 -6.62
C THR A 139 -1.89 -26.42 -6.10
N VAL A 140 -1.47 -26.64 -4.86
CA VAL A 140 -1.50 -27.95 -4.20
C VAL A 140 -2.53 -27.93 -3.09
N GLY A 141 -3.23 -29.05 -2.90
CA GLY A 141 -4.16 -29.25 -1.77
C GLY A 141 -5.52 -28.58 -1.91
N LEU A 142 -5.70 -27.69 -2.89
CA LEU A 142 -6.93 -26.93 -3.12
C LEU A 142 -7.63 -27.29 -4.42
N ASN A 143 -8.96 -27.24 -4.40
CA ASN A 143 -9.84 -27.39 -5.55
C ASN A 143 -11.05 -26.46 -5.44
N THR A 144 -12.01 -26.59 -6.36
CA THR A 144 -13.21 -25.73 -6.42
C THR A 144 -14.24 -26.00 -5.33
N SER A 145 -14.12 -27.08 -4.57
CA SER A 145 -14.94 -27.34 -3.38
C SER A 145 -14.43 -26.61 -2.15
N ASN A 146 -13.17 -26.15 -2.17
CA ASN A 146 -12.64 -25.32 -1.10
C ASN A 146 -13.21 -23.91 -1.17
N TYR A 147 -13.37 -23.29 -0.01
CA TYR A 147 -13.80 -21.91 0.09
C TYR A 147 -12.90 -21.10 1.02
N PHE A 148 -12.87 -19.84 0.68
CA PHE A 148 -12.18 -18.78 1.35
C PHE A 148 -13.21 -17.98 2.13
N TYR A 149 -13.00 -17.87 3.44
CA TYR A 149 -13.74 -16.97 4.30
C TYR A 149 -12.80 -15.87 4.77
N MET A 150 -13.15 -14.63 4.49
CA MET A 150 -12.37 -13.46 4.90
C MET A 150 -13.15 -12.70 5.96
N THR A 151 -12.55 -12.44 7.12
CA THR A 151 -13.10 -11.46 8.06
C THR A 151 -12.30 -10.18 7.94
N ALA A 152 -12.69 -9.35 6.98
CA ALA A 152 -12.19 -8.00 6.90
C ALA A 152 -13.42 -7.10 7.14
N GLY A 153 -13.60 -6.56 8.34
CA GLY A 153 -14.83 -5.84 8.72
C GLY A 153 -16.04 -6.75 9.05
N SER A 154 -17.25 -6.18 8.99
CA SER A 154 -18.52 -6.81 9.34
C SER A 154 -19.25 -7.41 8.13
N ASN A 155 -20.00 -8.50 8.31
CA ASN A 155 -20.86 -9.13 7.28
C ASN A 155 -20.12 -9.56 5.99
N SER A 156 -18.95 -10.18 6.12
CA SER A 156 -18.21 -10.70 4.96
C SER A 156 -18.84 -11.98 4.39
N THR A 157 -18.86 -12.12 3.07
CA THR A 157 -19.35 -13.33 2.39
C THR A 157 -18.30 -14.45 2.38
N ASN A 158 -18.73 -15.67 2.04
CA ASN A 158 -17.82 -16.76 1.63
C ASN A 158 -17.50 -16.62 0.14
N GLY A 159 -16.27 -16.93 -0.24
CA GLY A 159 -15.80 -16.95 -1.63
C GLY A 159 -15.30 -18.34 -1.99
N TYR A 160 -15.99 -19.04 -2.88
CA TYR A 160 -15.56 -20.35 -3.36
C TYR A 160 -14.49 -20.21 -4.43
N PHE A 161 -13.56 -21.16 -4.50
CA PHE A 161 -12.53 -21.15 -5.54
C PHE A 161 -13.10 -21.53 -6.91
N SER A 162 -12.77 -20.75 -7.93
CA SER A 162 -13.00 -21.07 -9.33
C SER A 162 -11.66 -21.20 -10.07
N ASN A 163 -11.60 -22.09 -11.05
CA ASN A 163 -10.43 -22.25 -11.89
C ASN A 163 -10.48 -21.24 -13.04
N MET A 164 -9.46 -20.38 -13.11
CA MET A 164 -9.30 -19.33 -14.13
C MET A 164 -8.24 -19.71 -15.19
N GLY A 165 -7.76 -20.96 -15.20
CA GLY A 165 -6.69 -21.45 -16.06
C GLY A 165 -5.31 -21.24 -15.44
N SER A 166 -4.88 -19.99 -15.27
CA SER A 166 -3.57 -19.64 -14.67
C SER A 166 -3.61 -19.40 -13.15
N SER A 167 -4.81 -19.39 -12.56
CA SER A 167 -5.00 -19.25 -11.12
C SER A 167 -6.25 -19.97 -10.61
N LEU A 168 -6.26 -20.31 -9.32
CA LEU A 168 -7.48 -20.52 -8.56
C LEU A 168 -7.89 -19.20 -7.89
N ARG A 169 -9.11 -18.75 -8.15
CA ARG A 169 -9.62 -17.46 -7.67
C ARG A 169 -10.76 -17.63 -6.69
N ALA A 170 -10.73 -16.91 -5.58
CA ALA A 170 -11.90 -16.72 -4.72
C ALA A 170 -12.22 -15.23 -4.59
N THR A 171 -13.52 -14.91 -4.49
CA THR A 171 -14.01 -13.53 -4.36
C THR A 171 -14.97 -13.43 -3.18
N VAL A 172 -14.81 -12.41 -2.36
CA VAL A 172 -15.74 -12.06 -1.28
C VAL A 172 -16.09 -10.59 -1.33
N THR A 173 -17.24 -10.25 -0.75
CA THR A 173 -17.57 -8.87 -0.43
C THR A 173 -17.55 -8.70 1.07
N SER A 174 -17.23 -7.48 1.52
CA SER A 174 -17.33 -7.13 2.91
C SER A 174 -17.79 -5.69 3.12
N SER A 175 -18.42 -5.44 4.26
CA SER A 175 -18.95 -4.14 4.68
C SER A 175 -18.34 -3.69 6.01
N GLY A 176 -18.39 -2.39 6.27
CA GLY A 176 -17.79 -1.78 7.46
C GLY A 176 -16.27 -1.58 7.35
N PRO A 177 -15.70 -0.85 8.33
CA PRO A 177 -14.29 -0.49 8.33
C PRO A 177 -13.36 -1.71 8.39
N GLN A 178 -12.27 -1.63 7.64
CA GLN A 178 -11.38 -2.75 7.32
C GLN A 178 -10.04 -2.60 8.05
N TYR A 179 -9.88 -3.34 9.15
CA TYR A 179 -8.74 -3.23 10.08
C TYR A 179 -7.71 -4.37 9.97
N THR A 180 -8.08 -5.52 9.42
CA THR A 180 -7.25 -6.72 9.32
C THR A 180 -7.86 -7.63 8.26
N ILE A 181 -7.03 -8.42 7.56
CA ILE A 181 -7.49 -9.43 6.60
C ILE A 181 -7.19 -10.81 7.19
N ILE A 182 -8.18 -11.45 7.82
CA ILE A 182 -8.04 -12.83 8.28
C ILE A 182 -8.72 -13.73 7.28
N ILE A 183 -7.99 -14.72 6.78
CA ILE A 183 -8.40 -15.63 5.74
C ILE A 183 -8.38 -17.04 6.31
N TYR A 184 -9.51 -17.73 6.19
CA TYR A 184 -9.60 -19.16 6.47
C TYR A 184 -9.85 -19.87 5.15
N ILE A 185 -8.99 -20.84 4.85
CA ILE A 185 -9.19 -21.75 3.72
C ILE A 185 -9.76 -23.05 4.29
N LYS A 186 -10.93 -23.47 3.80
CA LYS A 186 -11.66 -24.65 4.25
C LYS A 186 -11.95 -25.57 3.07
#